data_AF-A0A087TKK5-F1
#
_entry.id   AF-A0A087TKK5-F1
#
_cell.length_a   1.000
_cell.length_b   1.000
_cell.length_c   1.000
_cell.angle_alpha   90.00
_cell.angle_beta   90.00
_cell.angle_gamma   90.00
#
_symmetry.space_group_name_H-M   'P 1'
#
loop_
_entity.id
_entity.type
_entity.pdbx_description
1 polymer ?
#
loop_
_entity_poly.entity_id
_entity_poly.type
_entity_poly.pdbx_seq_one_letter_code
_entity_poly.pdbx_strand_id
1 'polypeptide(L)'
;MIRKRSLLSDICDVKRKKLNSFQENGSLKDIPTDTSPALQYLSSIFPLEKFQNRLPPIVMRHQIYAFVKCRTEVDKQLSDMCKQGEIRLFKLGNSEDEIAIVYMKDYKQHIERCCQNNTVVGNFMNTVVTVCPDICFAKNILMSNYGIKEGN
;
A
#
# COMPACT_ATOMS: atom_id res chain seq x y z
N MET A 1 -23.39 -14.35 -14.72
CA MET A 1 -22.02 -14.24 -14.16
C MET A 1 -21.07 -13.75 -15.24
N ILE A 2 -19.89 -13.22 -14.88
CA ILE A 2 -18.85 -12.60 -15.74
C ILE A 2 -19.05 -11.10 -15.94
N ARG A 3 -18.28 -10.28 -15.21
CA ARG A 3 -17.91 -8.86 -15.52
C ARG A 3 -17.14 -8.22 -14.35
N LYS A 4 -16.08 -8.87 -13.86
CA LYS A 4 -15.17 -8.27 -12.85
C LYS A 4 -13.70 -8.22 -13.30
N ARG A 5 -13.34 -8.88 -14.40
CA ARG A 5 -11.96 -8.91 -14.92
C ARG A 5 -11.59 -7.75 -15.85
N SER A 6 -12.55 -7.12 -16.56
CA SER A 6 -12.22 -6.05 -17.51
C SER A 6 -11.79 -4.74 -16.84
N LEU A 7 -12.31 -4.45 -15.64
CA LEU A 7 -11.97 -3.21 -14.94
C LEU A 7 -10.49 -3.16 -14.51
N LEU A 8 -9.85 -4.32 -14.29
CA LEU A 8 -8.45 -4.41 -13.89
C LEU A 8 -7.49 -4.19 -15.06
N SER A 9 -7.79 -4.74 -16.25
CA SER A 9 -6.98 -4.51 -17.45
C SER A 9 -6.99 -3.03 -17.84
N ASP A 10 -8.16 -2.39 -17.77
CA ASP A 10 -8.31 -0.98 -18.13
C ASP A 10 -7.54 -0.06 -17.17
N ILE A 11 -7.38 -0.44 -15.89
CA ILE A 11 -6.54 0.30 -14.93
C ILE A 11 -5.06 0.17 -15.27
N CYS A 12 -4.59 -1.03 -15.59
CA CYS A 12 -3.20 -1.26 -15.99
C CYS A 12 -2.85 -0.51 -17.27
N ASP A 13 -3.77 -0.47 -18.25
CA ASP A 13 -3.54 0.17 -19.53
C ASP A 13 -3.65 1.70 -19.46
N VAL A 14 -4.52 2.25 -18.61
CA VAL A 14 -4.55 3.70 -18.32
C VAL A 14 -3.30 4.12 -17.55
N LYS A 15 -2.84 3.33 -16.57
CA LYS A 15 -1.57 3.62 -15.86
C LYS A 15 -0.37 3.52 -16.80
N ARG A 16 -0.33 2.55 -17.73
CA ARG A 16 0.72 2.43 -18.74
C ARG A 16 0.68 3.54 -19.79
N LYS A 17 -0.50 3.91 -20.31
CA LYS A 17 -0.62 5.01 -21.28
C LYS A 17 -0.22 6.35 -20.68
N LYS A 18 -0.55 6.61 -19.42
CA LYS A 18 -0.14 7.85 -18.74
C LYS A 18 1.36 7.89 -18.43
N LEU A 19 1.96 6.72 -18.14
CA LEU A 19 3.41 6.56 -18.00
C LEU A 19 4.14 6.79 -19.34
N ASN A 20 3.61 6.25 -20.44
CA ASN A 20 4.20 6.39 -21.76
C ASN A 20 3.98 7.79 -22.38
N SER A 21 2.82 8.42 -22.15
CA SER A 21 2.58 9.81 -22.58
C SER A 21 3.45 10.82 -21.84
N PHE A 22 3.96 10.45 -20.65
CA PHE A 22 4.95 11.23 -19.91
C PHE A 22 6.36 11.13 -20.50
N GLN A 23 6.69 10.04 -21.21
CA GLN A 23 7.98 9.89 -21.88
C GLN A 23 8.14 10.82 -23.09
N GLU A 24 7.05 11.29 -23.70
CA GLU A 24 7.11 12.12 -24.91
C GLU A 24 6.94 13.63 -24.68
N ASN A 25 6.31 14.07 -23.58
CA ASN A 25 5.99 15.50 -23.39
C ASN A 25 6.39 16.11 -22.03
N GLY A 26 7.00 15.33 -21.13
CA GLY A 26 7.46 15.78 -19.82
C GLY A 26 8.98 15.87 -19.75
N SER A 27 9.52 17.01 -19.33
CA SER A 27 10.94 17.17 -18.98
C SER A 27 11.39 16.00 -18.11
N LEU A 28 12.40 15.24 -18.56
CA LEU A 28 13.00 14.07 -17.89
C LEU A 28 13.55 14.34 -16.47
N LYS A 29 13.36 15.55 -15.94
CA LYS A 29 13.83 16.02 -14.63
C LYS A 29 12.86 15.71 -13.48
N ASP A 30 11.61 15.34 -13.76
CA ASP A 30 10.56 15.19 -12.73
C ASP A 30 10.16 13.74 -12.42
N ILE A 31 10.87 12.74 -12.96
CA ILE A 31 10.63 11.34 -12.60
C ILE A 31 11.32 11.05 -11.26
N PRO A 32 10.57 10.70 -10.20
CA PRO A 32 11.17 10.33 -8.92
C PRO A 32 12.18 9.20 -9.10
N THR A 33 13.45 9.48 -8.80
CA THR A 33 14.49 8.44 -8.77
C THR A 33 14.58 7.77 -7.39
N ASP A 34 13.99 8.41 -6.38
CA ASP A 34 14.00 7.97 -4.98
C ASP A 34 12.65 7.38 -4.55
N THR A 35 12.68 6.47 -3.57
CA THR A 35 11.49 5.73 -3.10
C THR A 35 10.42 6.65 -2.52
N SER A 36 10.80 7.61 -1.68
CA SER A 36 9.83 8.46 -0.97
C SER A 36 9.04 9.38 -1.94
N PRO A 37 9.68 10.13 -2.85
CA PRO A 37 8.95 10.91 -3.86
C PRO A 37 8.17 10.01 -4.84
N ALA A 38 8.67 8.81 -5.17
CA ALA A 38 7.93 7.86 -6.01
C ALA A 38 6.64 7.39 -5.32
N LEU A 39 6.71 7.06 -4.03
CA LEU A 39 5.55 6.66 -3.22
C LEU A 39 4.54 7.81 -3.09
N GLN A 40 5.01 9.03 -2.82
CA GLN A 40 4.16 10.21 -2.72
C GLN A 40 3.44 10.49 -4.04
N TYR A 41 4.16 10.45 -5.15
CA TYR A 41 3.59 10.62 -6.48
C TYR A 41 2.53 9.54 -6.78
N LEU A 42 2.87 8.26 -6.57
CA LEU A 42 1.96 7.15 -6.81
C LEU A 42 0.69 7.21 -5.94
N SER A 43 0.82 7.68 -4.70
CA SER A 43 -0.32 7.91 -3.81
C SER A 43 -1.22 9.04 -4.34
N SER A 44 -0.63 10.14 -4.82
CA SER A 44 -1.38 11.31 -5.33
C SER A 44 -2.23 11.00 -6.57
N ILE A 45 -1.80 10.06 -7.40
CA ILE A 45 -2.52 9.66 -8.62
C ILE A 45 -3.54 8.52 -8.37
N PHE A 46 -3.72 8.10 -7.12
CA PHE A 46 -4.66 7.03 -6.79
C PHE A 46 -6.11 7.47 -7.06
N PRO A 47 -6.89 6.73 -7.86
CA PRO A 47 -8.22 7.16 -8.28
C PRO A 47 -9.27 6.89 -7.20
N LEU A 48 -9.29 7.71 -6.14
CA LEU A 48 -10.21 7.58 -5.00
C LEU A 48 -11.69 7.51 -5.42
N GLU A 49 -12.08 8.34 -6.40
CA GLU A 49 -13.46 8.43 -6.90
C GLU A 49 -13.93 7.11 -7.53
N LYS A 50 -13.05 6.39 -8.23
CA LYS A 50 -13.39 5.08 -8.82
C LYS A 50 -13.74 4.04 -7.77
N PHE A 51 -13.22 4.20 -6.56
CA PHE A 51 -13.51 3.34 -5.42
C PHE A 51 -14.55 3.93 -4.47
N GLN A 52 -15.26 4.99 -4.86
CA GLN A 52 -16.26 5.66 -4.04
C GLN A 52 -15.73 6.03 -2.64
N ASN A 53 -14.44 6.39 -2.54
CA ASN A 53 -13.75 6.68 -1.27
C ASN A 53 -13.77 5.55 -0.24
N ARG A 54 -14.06 4.30 -0.66
CA ARG A 54 -14.06 3.12 0.22
C ARG A 54 -12.67 2.58 0.52
N LEU A 55 -11.64 3.08 -0.15
CA LEU A 55 -10.25 2.70 0.07
C LEU A 55 -9.41 3.96 0.27
N PRO A 56 -8.40 3.93 1.17
CA PRO A 56 -7.36 4.92 1.17
C PRO A 56 -6.50 4.80 -0.10
N PRO A 57 -5.64 5.78 -0.41
CA PRO A 57 -4.62 5.64 -1.43
C PRO A 57 -3.75 4.41 -1.18
N ILE A 58 -3.72 3.48 -2.15
CA ILE A 58 -2.91 2.26 -2.08
C ILE A 58 -1.90 2.26 -3.22
N VAL A 59 -0.65 2.04 -2.88
CA VAL A 59 0.46 1.88 -3.84
C VAL A 59 0.98 0.46 -3.74
N MET A 60 1.17 -0.23 -4.86
CA MET A 60 1.78 -1.56 -4.83
C MET A 60 3.31 -1.45 -4.91
N ARG A 61 4.03 -2.28 -4.17
CA ARG A 61 5.50 -2.29 -4.12
C ARG A 61 6.15 -2.42 -5.50
N HIS A 62 5.63 -3.31 -6.34
CA HIS A 62 6.12 -3.49 -7.71
C HIS A 62 5.96 -2.23 -8.58
N GLN A 63 5.05 -1.31 -8.25
CA GLN A 63 4.93 -0.04 -8.97
C GLN A 63 6.12 0.87 -8.67
N ILE A 64 6.68 0.85 -7.45
CA ILE A 64 7.84 1.66 -7.07
C ILE A 64 9.11 1.16 -7.76
N TYR A 65 9.25 -0.16 -7.93
CA TYR A 65 10.34 -0.75 -8.71
C TYR A 65 10.38 -0.30 -10.18
N ALA A 66 9.27 0.26 -10.70
CA ALA A 66 9.25 0.83 -12.05
C ALA A 66 9.90 2.24 -12.11
N PHE A 67 10.00 2.94 -10.98
CA PHE A 67 10.61 4.28 -10.87
C PHE A 67 12.06 4.21 -10.39
N VAL A 68 12.34 3.31 -9.44
CA VAL A 68 13.65 3.21 -8.78
C VAL A 68 14.40 1.97 -9.28
N LYS A 69 15.63 2.15 -9.75
CA LYS A 69 16.45 1.07 -10.34
C LYS A 69 16.87 0.00 -9.33
N CYS A 70 17.21 0.40 -8.09
CA CYS A 70 17.72 -0.51 -7.07
C CYS A 70 16.59 -1.03 -6.18
N ARG A 71 16.15 -2.28 -6.40
CA ARG A 71 15.07 -2.91 -5.60
C ARG A 71 15.43 -3.04 -4.13
N THR A 72 16.68 -3.41 -3.84
CA THR A 72 17.18 -3.57 -2.46
C THR A 72 17.09 -2.26 -1.68
N GLU A 73 17.39 -1.13 -2.32
CA GLU A 73 17.29 0.18 -1.69
C GLU A 73 15.83 0.57 -1.42
N VAL A 74 14.93 0.28 -2.37
CA VAL A 74 13.48 0.45 -2.16
C VAL A 74 13.01 -0.36 -0.97
N ASP A 75 13.36 -1.64 -0.89
CA ASP A 75 12.94 -2.51 0.21
C ASP A 75 13.47 -2.03 1.56
N LYS A 76 14.73 -1.59 1.61
CA LYS A 76 15.32 -1.00 2.81
C LYS A 76 14.58 0.25 3.25
N GLN A 77 14.37 1.20 2.33
CA GLN A 77 13.69 2.46 2.62
C GLN A 77 12.24 2.23 3.06
N LEU A 78 11.50 1.33 2.41
CA LEU A 78 10.14 0.98 2.82
C LEU A 78 10.11 0.29 4.20
N SER A 79 11.07 -0.60 4.49
CA SER A 79 11.21 -1.19 5.82
C SER A 79 11.46 -0.13 6.89
N ASP A 80 12.34 0.83 6.62
CA ASP A 80 12.67 1.90 7.57
C ASP A 80 11.47 2.83 7.81
N MET A 81 10.75 3.22 6.76
CA MET A 81 9.49 3.98 6.88
C MET A 81 8.40 3.20 7.64
N CYS A 82 8.33 1.87 7.48
CA CYS A 82 7.41 1.01 8.21
C CYS A 82 7.76 1.01 9.71
N LYS A 83 9.04 0.82 10.06
CA LYS A 83 9.53 0.85 11.46
C LYS A 83 9.31 2.21 12.12
N GLN A 84 9.40 3.30 11.37
CA GLN A 84 9.09 4.66 11.84
C GLN A 84 7.58 4.91 11.98
N GLY A 85 6.73 3.99 11.53
CA GLY A 85 5.28 4.11 11.60
C GLY A 85 4.68 5.08 10.58
N GLU A 86 5.44 5.45 9.55
CA GLU A 86 4.97 6.39 8.51
C GLU A 86 4.04 5.71 7.50
N ILE A 87 4.31 4.43 7.22
CA ILE A 87 3.56 3.62 6.26
C ILE A 87 3.18 2.27 6.87
N ARG A 88 2.21 1.61 6.23
CA ARG A 88 1.86 0.21 6.48
C ARG A 88 2.08 -0.62 5.24
N LEU A 89 2.61 -1.81 5.47
CA LEU A 89 2.77 -2.85 4.45
C LEU A 89 1.71 -3.93 4.66
N PHE A 90 0.94 -4.19 3.61
CA PHE A 90 -0.09 -5.23 3.57
C PHE A 90 0.30 -6.27 2.54
N LYS A 91 0.58 -7.50 2.98
CA LYS A 91 0.76 -8.65 2.10
C LYS A 91 -0.61 -9.15 1.64
N LEU A 92 -0.95 -8.93 0.38
CA LEU A 92 -2.25 -9.25 -0.20
C LEU A 92 -2.35 -10.68 -0.74
N GLY A 93 -1.21 -11.32 -1.00
CA GLY A 93 -1.16 -12.70 -1.47
C GLY A 93 0.17 -13.37 -1.17
N ASN A 94 0.44 -14.49 -1.85
CA ASN A 94 1.58 -15.34 -1.52
C ASN A 94 2.86 -14.90 -2.24
N SER A 95 2.73 -14.13 -3.32
CA SER A 95 3.87 -13.60 -4.05
C SER A 95 4.56 -12.48 -3.28
N GLU A 96 5.87 -12.35 -3.45
CA GLU A 96 6.62 -11.23 -2.91
C GLU A 96 6.18 -9.89 -3.53
N ASP A 97 5.68 -9.87 -4.77
CA ASP A 97 5.30 -8.63 -5.45
C ASP A 97 3.88 -8.12 -5.10
N GLU A 98 3.14 -8.89 -4.29
CA GLU A 98 1.76 -8.59 -3.84
C GLU A 98 1.74 -7.86 -2.50
N ILE A 99 2.63 -6.87 -2.34
CA ILE A 99 2.68 -5.99 -1.17
C ILE A 99 2.05 -4.64 -1.52
N ALA A 100 1.00 -4.28 -0.79
CA ALA A 100 0.36 -2.98 -0.80
C ALA A 100 0.96 -2.08 0.29
N ILE A 101 1.08 -0.80 -0.03
CA ILE A 101 1.66 0.25 0.81
C ILE A 101 0.59 1.31 1.00
N VAL A 102 0.36 1.72 2.25
CA VAL A 102 -0.59 2.78 2.62
C VAL A 102 0.07 3.69 3.63
N TYR A 103 -0.04 5.00 3.47
CA TYR A 103 0.42 5.94 4.48
C TYR A 103 -0.39 5.78 5.77
N MET A 104 0.30 5.82 6.92
CA MET A 104 -0.33 5.67 8.23
C MET A 104 -1.36 6.77 8.49
N LYS A 105 -1.11 7.99 7.98
CA LYS A 105 -2.07 9.11 8.02
C LYS A 105 -3.38 8.74 7.31
N ASP A 106 -3.29 8.25 6.08
CA ASP A 106 -4.46 7.91 5.26
C ASP A 106 -5.20 6.69 5.84
N TYR A 107 -4.45 5.74 6.42
CA TYR A 107 -5.00 4.59 7.12
C TYR A 107 -5.84 5.01 8.34
N LYS A 108 -5.30 5.89 9.21
CA LYS A 108 -6.05 6.41 10.37
C LYS A 108 -7.33 7.12 9.93
N GLN A 109 -7.23 8.04 8.97
CA GLN A 109 -8.38 8.76 8.44
C GLN A 109 -9.41 7.83 7.79
N HIS A 110 -8.97 6.73 7.18
CA HIS A 110 -9.88 5.73 6.62
C HIS A 110 -10.64 4.98 7.72
N ILE A 111 -9.95 4.52 8.77
CA ILE A 111 -10.57 3.82 9.90
C ILE A 111 -11.54 4.74 10.65
N GLU A 112 -11.17 5.99 10.91
CA GLU A 112 -12.04 6.98 11.54
C GLU A 112 -13.34 7.19 10.76
N ARG A 113 -13.25 7.26 9.43
CA ARG A 113 -14.43 7.39 8.55
C ARG A 113 -15.31 6.14 8.57
N CYS A 114 -14.72 4.95 8.55
CA CYS A 114 -15.45 3.68 8.45
C CYS A 114 -16.03 3.19 9.79
N CYS A 115 -15.39 3.50 10.91
CA CYS A 115 -15.68 2.91 12.22
C CYS A 115 -16.04 3.98 13.28
N GLN A 116 -16.79 5.00 12.88
CA GLN A 116 -17.15 6.14 13.73
C GLN A 116 -17.72 5.69 15.09
N ASN A 117 -17.31 6.36 16.16
CA ASN A 117 -17.80 6.17 17.54
C ASN A 117 -17.58 4.78 18.15
N ASN A 118 -16.67 3.97 17.62
CA ASN A 118 -16.32 2.68 18.21
C ASN A 118 -15.09 2.79 19.13
N THR A 119 -15.32 2.72 20.44
CA THR A 119 -14.27 2.80 21.47
C THR A 119 -13.24 1.66 21.38
N VAL A 120 -13.66 0.46 20.97
CA VAL A 120 -12.77 -0.68 20.78
C VAL A 120 -11.82 -0.42 19.61
N VAL A 121 -12.32 0.15 18.51
CA VAL A 121 -11.48 0.51 17.36
C VAL A 121 -10.51 1.63 17.75
N GLY A 122 -10.95 2.64 18.51
CA GLY A 122 -10.06 3.68 19.03
C GLY A 122 -8.92 3.10 19.88
N ASN A 123 -9.24 2.17 20.80
CA ASN A 123 -8.24 1.48 21.61
C ASN A 123 -7.29 0.64 20.75
N PHE A 124 -7.79 -0.11 19.78
CA PHE A 124 -6.97 -0.89 18.84
C PHE A 124 -6.00 0.02 18.06
N MET A 125 -6.48 1.16 17.57
CA MET A 125 -5.68 2.12 16.81
C MET A 125 -4.58 2.77 17.65
N ASN A 126 -4.82 3.00 18.95
CA ASN A 126 -3.87 3.66 19.84
C ASN A 126 -2.88 2.70 20.52
N THR A 127 -3.28 1.44 20.72
CA THR A 127 -2.48 0.46 21.47
C THR A 127 -1.78 -0.54 20.56
N VAL A 128 -2.49 -1.12 19.59
CA VAL A 128 -1.93 -2.20 18.75
C VAL A 128 -1.29 -1.62 17.50
N VAL A 129 -2.00 -0.73 16.82
CA VAL A 129 -1.59 -0.19 15.52
C VAL A 129 -0.36 0.72 15.65
N THR A 130 -0.22 1.49 16.72
CA THR A 130 0.99 2.31 16.99
C THR A 130 2.22 1.48 17.31
N VAL A 131 2.05 0.35 18.00
CA VAL A 131 3.14 -0.51 18.47
C VAL A 131 3.55 -1.54 17.40
N CYS A 132 2.61 -1.97 16.57
CA CYS A 132 2.81 -2.97 15.51
C CYS A 132 2.61 -2.33 14.12
N PRO A 133 3.70 -1.91 13.45
CA PRO A 133 3.61 -1.43 12.07
C PRO A 133 3.31 -2.57 11.07
N ASP A 134 3.78 -3.78 11.37
CA ASP A 134 3.62 -4.98 10.56
C ASP A 134 2.30 -5.70 10.91
N ILE A 135 1.18 -5.28 10.34
CA ILE A 135 -0.13 -5.95 10.60
C ILE A 135 -0.29 -7.25 9.78
N CYS A 136 0.62 -7.55 8.84
CA CYS A 136 0.56 -8.81 8.11
C CYS A 136 1.38 -9.90 8.78
N PHE A 137 0.75 -10.59 9.73
CA PHE A 137 1.24 -11.91 10.11
C PHE A 137 0.66 -12.95 9.16
N ALA A 138 1.53 -13.57 8.37
CA ALA A 138 1.14 -14.75 7.62
C ALA A 138 0.78 -15.89 8.60
N LYS A 139 -0.18 -16.76 8.25
CA LYS A 139 -0.65 -17.86 9.12
C LYS A 139 0.50 -18.69 9.69
N ASN A 140 1.49 -18.99 8.86
CA ASN A 140 2.70 -19.70 9.29
C ASN A 140 3.49 -18.91 10.35
N ILE A 141 3.59 -17.59 10.25
CA ILE A 141 4.26 -16.71 11.23
C ILE A 141 3.48 -16.66 12.54
N LEU A 142 2.14 -16.57 12.49
CA LEU A 142 1.30 -16.63 13.69
C LEU A 142 1.45 -17.97 14.42
N MET A 143 1.54 -19.06 13.67
CA MET A 143 1.72 -20.41 14.23
C MET A 143 3.14 -20.64 14.74
N SER A 144 4.17 -20.24 13.99
CA SER A 144 5.58 -20.51 14.33
C SER A 144 6.14 -19.58 15.39
N ASN A 145 5.83 -18.27 15.32
CA ASN A 145 6.47 -17.26 16.15
C ASN A 145 5.59 -16.87 17.35
N TYR A 146 4.27 -17.06 17.25
CA TYR A 146 3.31 -16.62 18.27
C TYR A 146 2.45 -17.77 18.83
N GLY A 147 2.67 -19.01 18.37
CA GLY A 147 2.06 -20.22 18.94
C GLY A 147 0.53 -20.28 18.87
N ILE A 148 -0.11 -19.46 18.03
CA ILE A 148 -1.57 -19.40 17.91
C ILE A 148 -2.06 -20.68 17.22
N LYS A 149 -2.86 -21.49 17.93
CA LYS A 149 -3.50 -22.69 17.40
C LYS A 149 -4.90 -22.35 16.88
N GLU A 150 -5.32 -23.00 15.80
CA GLU A 150 -6.72 -22.91 15.36
C GLU A 150 -7.59 -23.66 16.39
N GLY A 151 -8.56 -22.95 16.97
CA GLY A 151 -9.57 -23.57 17.82
C GLY A 151 -10.44 -24.49 16.98
N ASN A 152 -10.64 -25.71 17.45
CA ASN A 152 -11.55 -26.71 16.86
C ASN A 152 -12.98 -26.18 16.73
#